data_AF-A0AA38PN40-F1
#
_entry.id   AF-A0AA38PN40-F1
#
_cell.length_a   1.000
_cell.length_b   1.000
_cell.length_c   1.000
_cell.angle_alpha   90.00
_cell.angle_beta   90.00
_cell.angle_gamma   90.00
#
_symmetry.space_group_name_H-M   'P 1'
#
loop_
_entity.id
_entity.type
_entity.pdbx_description
1 polymer ?
#
loop_
_entity_poly.entity_id
_entity_poly.type
_entity_poly.pdbx_seq_one_letter_code
_entity_poly.pdbx_strand_id
1 'polypeptide(L)'
;MPISPKSLPDLFSTHSLSTYNCPICFSPPTHAVMTPCGHVACGPCVFTAVKMALRRETMMMGGAMRDEGGPRCPVCRAPIPGWHGKGGEVVGLVVQVVVTA
;
A
#
# COMPACT_ATOMS: atom_id res chain seq x y z
N MET A 1 -2.26 -22.00 -25.18
CA MET A 1 -3.64 -21.49 -25.17
C MET A 1 -3.58 -20.00 -25.49
N PRO A 2 -4.19 -19.49 -26.57
CA PRO A 2 -4.16 -18.07 -26.86
C PRO A 2 -5.09 -17.33 -25.87
N ILE A 3 -4.56 -16.30 -25.22
CA ILE A 3 -5.34 -15.38 -24.39
C ILE A 3 -6.24 -14.56 -25.31
N SER A 4 -7.55 -14.77 -25.21
CA SER A 4 -8.53 -13.96 -25.95
C SER A 4 -8.53 -12.54 -25.39
N PRO A 5 -8.42 -11.49 -26.21
CA PRO A 5 -8.41 -10.11 -25.72
C PRO A 5 -9.80 -9.78 -25.16
N LYS A 6 -9.91 -9.70 -23.83
CA LYS A 6 -11.11 -9.18 -23.18
C LYS A 6 -11.30 -7.73 -23.62
N SER A 7 -12.52 -7.41 -24.07
CA SER A 7 -12.90 -6.04 -24.41
C SER A 7 -12.63 -5.09 -23.23
N LEU A 8 -12.17 -3.86 -23.52
CA LEU A 8 -11.85 -2.83 -22.51
C LEU A 8 -12.86 -2.72 -21.34
N PRO A 9 -14.20 -2.74 -21.54
CA PRO A 9 -15.15 -2.63 -20.44
C PRO A 9 -15.13 -3.82 -19.47
N ASP A 10 -14.74 -5.01 -19.93
CA ASP A 10 -14.70 -6.24 -19.11
C ASP A 10 -13.50 -6.22 -18.12
N LEU A 11 -12.41 -5.54 -18.49
CA LEU A 11 -11.23 -5.38 -17.63
C LEU A 11 -11.51 -4.52 -16.38
N PHE A 12 -12.34 -3.48 -16.53
CA PHE A 12 -12.75 -2.62 -15.41
C PHE A 12 -13.83 -3.28 -14.54
N SER A 13 -14.65 -4.16 -15.12
CA SER A 13 -15.70 -4.88 -14.38
C SER A 13 -15.14 -5.91 -13.39
N THR A 14 -13.94 -6.46 -13.62
CA THR A 14 -13.33 -7.47 -12.73
C THR A 14 -12.53 -6.90 -11.56
N HIS A 15 -12.28 -5.59 -11.54
CA HIS A 15 -11.53 -4.90 -10.47
C HIS A 15 -12.37 -3.80 -9.83
N SER A 16 -13.56 -4.16 -9.35
CA SER A 16 -14.36 -3.22 -8.58
C SER A 16 -13.64 -2.85 -7.29
N LEU A 17 -13.55 -1.55 -7.01
CA LEU A 17 -13.07 -1.06 -5.70
C LEU A 17 -13.98 -1.54 -4.55
N SER A 18 -15.22 -1.93 -4.83
CA SER A 18 -16.15 -2.47 -3.82
C SER A 18 -15.69 -3.81 -3.22
N THR A 19 -14.87 -4.58 -3.96
CA THR A 19 -14.29 -5.84 -3.48
C THR A 19 -12.88 -5.66 -2.92
N TYR A 20 -12.38 -4.42 -2.88
CA TYR A 20 -11.02 -4.14 -2.44
C TYR A 20 -10.91 -4.15 -0.92
N ASN A 21 -10.14 -5.11 -0.40
CA ASN A 21 -9.83 -5.20 1.03
C ASN A 21 -8.36 -4.85 1.27
N CYS A 22 -8.09 -4.21 2.41
CA CYS A 22 -6.73 -3.90 2.84
C CYS A 22 -5.90 -5.20 2.94
N PRO A 23 -4.73 -5.30 2.28
CA PRO A 23 -3.92 -6.52 2.27
C PRO A 23 -3.27 -6.84 3.63
N ILE A 24 -3.42 -5.96 4.63
CA ILE A 24 -2.82 -6.10 5.96
C ILE A 24 -3.85 -6.58 6.99
N CYS A 25 -5.04 -5.97 7.00
CA CYS A 25 -6.10 -6.31 7.97
C CYS A 25 -7.28 -7.07 7.36
N PHE A 26 -7.33 -7.25 6.04
CA PHE A 26 -8.36 -7.98 5.31
C PHE A 26 -9.79 -7.44 5.44
N SER A 27 -9.93 -6.18 5.87
CA SER A 27 -11.19 -5.44 5.92
C SER A 27 -11.21 -4.32 4.88
N PRO A 28 -12.39 -3.75 4.55
CA PRO A 28 -12.48 -2.55 3.74
C PRO A 28 -11.59 -1.43 4.33
N PRO A 29 -10.79 -0.73 3.50
CA PRO A 29 -9.75 0.16 4.01
C PRO A 29 -10.32 1.40 4.70
N THR A 30 -9.94 1.63 5.95
CA THR A 30 -10.22 2.87 6.69
C THR A 30 -9.08 3.86 6.51
N HIS A 31 -9.38 5.12 6.17
CA HIS A 31 -8.38 6.14 5.80
C HIS A 31 -7.38 5.57 4.79
N ALA A 32 -7.89 5.13 3.64
CA ALA A 32 -7.09 4.48 2.62
C ALA A 32 -5.92 5.39 2.19
N VAL A 33 -4.75 4.80 2.04
CA VAL A 33 -3.55 5.48 1.54
C VAL A 33 -2.91 4.65 0.44
N MET A 34 -2.24 5.31 -0.50
CA MET A 34 -1.44 4.69 -1.54
C MET A 34 0.04 4.94 -1.28
N THR A 35 0.83 3.88 -1.29
CA THR A 35 2.30 3.99 -1.29
C THR A 35 2.82 4.45 -2.65
N PRO A 36 4.04 5.02 -2.77
CA PRO A 36 4.59 5.46 -4.06
C PRO A 36 4.68 4.36 -5.13
N CYS A 37 4.72 3.09 -4.71
CA CYS A 37 4.68 1.95 -5.62
C CYS A 37 3.25 1.53 -6.04
N GLY A 38 2.22 2.27 -5.65
CA GLY A 38 0.82 2.05 -6.05
C GLY A 38 -0.01 1.11 -5.17
N HIS A 39 0.58 0.46 -4.15
CA HIS A 39 -0.20 -0.41 -3.26
C HIS A 39 -1.06 0.42 -2.30
N VAL A 40 -2.35 0.09 -2.25
CA VAL A 40 -3.33 0.71 -1.36
C VAL A 40 -3.50 -0.12 -0.09
N ALA A 41 -3.72 0.54 1.05
CA ALA A 41 -4.01 -0.11 2.33
C ALA A 41 -4.61 0.92 3.32
N CYS A 42 -5.01 0.49 4.51
CA CYS A 42 -5.38 1.44 5.57
C CYS A 42 -4.16 2.26 6.00
N GLY A 43 -4.33 3.57 6.20
CA GLY A 43 -3.30 4.45 6.74
C GLY A 43 -2.67 3.92 8.05
N PRO A 44 -3.46 3.54 9.07
CA PRO A 44 -2.94 2.97 10.31
C PRO A 44 -2.16 1.66 10.13
N CYS A 45 -2.58 0.82 9.17
CA CYS A 45 -1.91 -0.44 8.88
C CYS A 45 -0.54 -0.22 8.24
N VAL A 46 -0.44 0.68 7.25
CA VAL A 46 0.85 1.04 6.64
C VAL A 46 1.78 1.65 7.67
N PHE A 47 1.30 2.61 8.46
CA PHE A 47 2.09 3.28 9.48
C PHE A 47 2.68 2.29 10.50
N THR A 48 1.83 1.42 11.03
CA THR A 48 2.24 0.41 12.01
C THR A 48 3.22 -0.59 11.41
N ALA A 49 2.94 -1.11 10.22
CA ALA A 49 3.79 -2.09 9.56
C ALA A 49 5.19 -1.55 9.29
N VAL A 50 5.29 -0.33 8.74
CA VAL A 50 6.58 0.34 8.46
C VAL A 50 7.35 0.58 9.76
N LYS A 51 6.69 1.11 10.80
CA LYS A 51 7.34 1.38 12.09
C LYS A 51 7.87 0.09 12.76
N MET A 52 7.12 -1.00 12.68
CA MET A 52 7.54 -2.29 13.22
C MET A 52 8.71 -2.90 12.44
N ALA A 53 8.71 -2.78 11.10
CA ALA A 53 9.82 -3.22 10.27
C ALA A 53 11.12 -2.47 10.63
N LEU A 54 11.08 -1.13 10.67
CA LEU A 54 12.22 -0.29 11.04
C LEU A 54 12.76 -0.61 12.45
N ARG A 55 11.87 -0.86 13.42
CA ARG A 55 12.27 -1.26 14.79
C ARG A 55 12.99 -2.60 14.79
N ARG A 56 12.53 -3.58 14.02
CA ARG A 56 13.17 -4.91 13.91
C ARG A 56 14.56 -4.80 13.28
N GLU A 57 14.69 -4.01 12.21
CA GLU A 57 15.98 -3.75 11.56
C GLU A 57 16.98 -3.13 12.54
N THR A 58 16.53 -2.16 13.35
CA THR A 58 17.39 -1.51 14.36
C THR A 58 17.86 -2.49 15.44
N MET A 59 16.99 -3.42 15.87
CA MET A 59 17.31 -4.40 16.91
C MET A 59 18.26 -5.50 16.44
N MET A 60 18.20 -5.91 15.18
CA MET A 60 18.97 -7.05 14.69
C MET A 60 20.34 -6.69 14.08
N MET A 61 20.52 -5.44 13.61
CA MET A 61 21.71 -5.05 12.84
C MET A 61 22.56 -3.94 13.47
N GLY A 62 22.50 -3.76 14.79
CA GLY A 62 23.53 -3.00 15.54
C GLY A 62 23.79 -1.56 15.06
N GLY A 63 22.80 -0.88 14.46
CA GLY A 63 22.90 0.54 14.13
C GLY A 63 23.81 0.93 12.95
N ALA A 64 24.21 0.00 12.07
CA ALA A 64 24.98 0.34 10.88
C ALA A 64 24.09 0.90 9.75
N MET A 65 24.04 2.23 9.64
CA MET A 65 23.53 2.99 8.49
C MET A 65 24.48 2.71 7.29
N ARG A 66 24.05 2.38 6.06
CA ARG A 66 23.53 3.28 5.00
C ARG A 66 23.17 2.47 3.73
N ASP A 67 22.16 2.97 3.02
CA ASP A 67 21.70 2.69 1.64
C ASP A 67 20.58 1.66 1.42
N GLU A 68 20.56 0.50 2.09
CA GLU A 68 19.53 -0.54 1.80
C GLU A 68 18.48 -0.79 2.91
N GLY A 69 18.67 -0.20 4.09
CA GLY A 69 17.73 -0.29 5.22
C GLY A 69 16.91 0.99 5.38
N GLY A 70 15.59 0.89 5.30
CA GLY A 70 14.72 2.05 5.25
C GLY A 70 13.23 1.69 5.15
N PRO A 71 12.35 2.69 5.20
CA PRO A 71 10.91 2.49 5.16
C PRO A 71 10.50 1.90 3.80
N ARG A 72 9.79 0.77 3.85
CA ARG A 72 9.42 -0.01 2.67
C ARG A 72 7.92 -0.33 2.68
N CYS A 73 7.34 -0.44 1.49
CA CYS A 73 5.97 -0.85 1.31
C CYS A 73 5.73 -2.23 1.96
N PRO A 74 4.72 -2.38 2.84
CA PRO A 74 4.44 -3.65 3.51
C PRO A 74 3.94 -4.74 2.56
N VAL A 75 3.56 -4.38 1.32
CA VAL A 75 3.05 -5.32 0.31
C VAL A 75 4.18 -5.84 -0.58
N CYS A 76 4.97 -4.95 -1.21
CA CYS A 76 6.00 -5.34 -2.18
C CYS A 76 7.44 -4.96 -1.81
N ARG A 77 7.65 -4.35 -0.64
CA ARG A 77 8.96 -3.89 -0.13
C ARG A 77 9.68 -2.81 -0.95
N ALA A 78 9.00 -2.20 -1.93
CA ALA A 78 9.52 -1.00 -2.60
C ALA A 78 9.81 0.11 -1.57
N PRO A 79 10.90 0.88 -1.75
CA PRO A 79 11.25 1.98 -0.84
C PRO A 79 10.16 3.05 -0.83
N ILE A 80 9.92 3.65 0.33
CA ILE A 80 9.05 4.82 0.49
C ILE A 80 9.97 6.03 0.69
N PRO A 81 10.33 6.75 -0.38
CA PRO A 81 11.19 7.94 -0.28
C PRO A 81 10.56 8.96 0.67
N GLY A 82 11.38 9.79 1.34
CA GLY A 82 10.92 10.91 2.17
C GLY A 82 10.22 10.55 3.49
N TRP A 83 10.07 9.28 3.83
CA TRP A 83 9.32 8.86 5.01
C TRP A 83 9.98 9.36 6.31
N HIS A 84 9.32 10.32 6.96
CA HIS A 84 9.80 10.97 8.18
C HIS A 84 9.21 10.37 9.47
N GLY A 85 8.63 9.16 9.42
CA GLY A 85 8.06 8.51 10.59
C GLY A 85 6.72 9.07 11.09
N LYS A 86 6.08 10.00 10.35
CA LYS A 86 4.67 10.40 10.56
C LYS A 86 3.80 10.24 9.29
N GLY A 87 4.29 9.48 8.30
CA GLY A 87 3.51 9.10 7.12
C GLY A 87 3.46 10.09 5.95
N GLY A 88 4.36 11.07 5.84
CA GLY A 88 4.24 12.15 4.84
C GLY A 88 4.36 11.77 3.37
N GLU A 89 4.62 10.52 3.04
CA GLU A 89 4.90 10.07 1.65
C GLU A 89 3.92 9.00 1.16
N VAL A 90 2.91 8.71 1.98
CA VAL A 90 1.75 7.97 1.51
C VAL A 90 0.68 8.97 1.08
N VAL A 91 0.11 8.75 -0.10
CA VAL A 91 -0.93 9.62 -0.66
C VAL A 91 -2.27 9.21 -0.05
N GLY A 92 -2.91 10.12 0.68
CA GLY A 92 -4.26 9.90 1.21
C GLY A 92 -5.27 9.77 0.07
N LEU A 93 -6.10 8.74 0.12
CA LEU A 93 -7.15 8.51 -0.87
C LEU A 93 -8.53 8.83 -0.27
N VAL A 94 -9.36 9.50 -1.07
CA VAL A 94 -10.78 9.68 -0.79
C VAL A 94 -11.53 8.66 -1.65
N VAL A 95 -12.22 7.72 -1.01
CA VAL A 95 -13.06 6.74 -1.71
C VAL A 95 -14.43 7.36 -1.94
N GLN A 96 -14.85 7.48 -3.20
CA GLN A 96 -16.19 7.94 -3.58
C GLN A 96 -16.95 6.82 -4.29
N VAL A 97 -18.20 6.60 -3.86
CA VAL A 97 -19.13 5.71 -4.56
C VAL A 97 -19.86 6.55 -5.60
N VAL A 98 -19.65 6.24 -6.87
CA VAL A 98 -20.42 6.82 -7.98
C VAL A 98 -21.49 5.82 -8.37
N VAL A 99 -22.75 6.15 -8.11
CA VAL A 99 -23.90 5.38 -8.58
C VAL A 99 -24.27 5.91 -9.95
N THR A 100 -23.99 5.13 -11.00
CA THR A 100 -24.48 5.42 -12.35
C THR A 100 -25.91 4.90 -12.47
N ALA A 101 -26.85 5.81 -12.77
CA ALA A 101 -28.27 5.52 -12.95
C ALA A 101 -28.55 4.81 -14.29
#